data_AF-B7G9N8-F1
#
_entry.id   AF-B7G9N8-F1
#
_cell.length_a   1.000
_cell.length_b   1.000
_cell.length_c   1.000
_cell.angle_alpha   90.00
_cell.angle_beta   90.00
_cell.angle_gamma   90.00
#
_symmetry.space_group_name_H-M   'P 1'
#
loop_
_entity.id
_entity.type
_entity.pdbx_description
1 polymer ?
#
loop_
_entity_poly.entity_id
_entity_poly.type
_entity_poly.pdbx_seq_one_letter_code
_entity_poly.pdbx_strand_id
1 'polypeptide(L)'
;MAMNNMLLAQLMKDMQDPEMMREAQQMMQDPAFQAQMKKMMGSNGFQKAMTKTKKEMQDPEKVKDMEKKAKQAIEEGNEELEKLEKIRKEQAEKAALESKDKGPEEKADGDDRTDDKPAATEEDEVPDIPSLNLN
;
A
#
# COMPACT_ATOMS: atom_id res chain seq x y z
N MET A 1 9.90 -2.58 -13.86
CA MET A 1 10.53 -1.52 -13.03
C MET A 1 9.59 -0.33 -12.79
N ALA A 2 8.63 -0.03 -13.68
CA ALA A 2 7.65 1.05 -13.53
C ALA A 2 6.87 1.09 -12.19
N MET A 3 6.46 -0.07 -11.64
CA MET A 3 5.75 -0.12 -10.34
C MET A 3 6.50 0.54 -9.18
N ASN A 4 7.84 0.47 -9.17
CA ASN A 4 8.63 1.09 -8.10
C ASN A 4 8.75 2.61 -8.26
N ASN A 5 8.70 3.09 -9.51
CA ASN A 5 8.76 4.52 -9.83
C ASN A 5 7.44 5.20 -9.49
N MET A 6 6.33 4.58 -9.86
CA MET A 6 4.98 5.01 -9.51
C MET A 6 4.75 5.03 -7.99
N LEU A 7 5.23 4.00 -7.26
CA LEU A 7 5.14 3.97 -5.80
C LEU A 7 5.93 5.10 -5.15
N LEU A 8 7.13 5.42 -5.66
CA LEU A 8 7.93 6.52 -5.16
C LEU A 8 7.28 7.89 -5.43
N ALA A 9 6.75 8.08 -6.65
CA ALA A 9 6.01 9.27 -7.03
C ALA A 9 4.75 9.46 -6.17
N GLN A 10 3.98 8.40 -5.96
CA GLN A 10 2.82 8.39 -5.09
C GLN A 10 3.22 8.71 -3.64
N LEU A 11 4.28 8.09 -3.13
CA LEU A 11 4.80 8.40 -1.79
C LEU A 11 5.21 9.86 -1.64
N MET A 12 5.81 10.48 -2.66
CA MET A 12 6.14 11.90 -2.62
C MET A 12 4.91 12.80 -2.68
N LYS A 13 3.84 12.37 -3.35
CA LYS A 13 2.54 13.06 -3.36
C LYS A 13 1.84 12.92 -2.01
N ASP A 14 1.85 11.73 -1.43
CA ASP A 14 1.28 11.46 -0.10
C ASP A 14 2.07 12.15 1.02
N MET A 15 3.39 12.30 0.88
CA MET A 15 4.21 13.11 1.78
C MET A 15 3.99 14.62 1.63
N GLN A 16 3.35 15.09 0.56
CA GLN A 16 2.91 16.48 0.45
C GLN A 16 1.53 16.69 1.09
N ASP A 17 0.79 15.61 1.33
CA ASP A 17 -0.48 15.64 2.02
C ASP A 17 -0.26 15.67 3.55
N PRO A 18 -0.64 16.77 4.22
CA PRO A 18 -0.45 16.91 5.66
C PRO A 18 -1.28 15.90 6.48
N GLU A 19 -2.38 15.38 5.94
CA GLU A 19 -3.22 14.38 6.63
C GLU A 19 -2.53 13.01 6.60
N MET A 20 -2.05 12.58 5.43
CA MET A 20 -1.28 11.35 5.28
C MET A 20 0.03 11.40 6.08
N MET A 21 0.70 12.55 6.14
CA MET A 21 1.87 12.71 7.02
C MET A 21 1.53 12.54 8.50
N ARG A 22 0.38 13.05 8.97
CA ARG A 22 -0.05 12.85 10.36
C ARG A 22 -0.38 11.39 10.64
N GLU A 23 -1.04 10.70 9.72
CA GLU A 23 -1.35 9.28 9.87
C GLU A 23 -0.08 8.42 9.86
N ALA A 24 0.85 8.68 8.95
CA ALA A 24 2.16 8.03 8.93
C ALA A 24 2.95 8.31 10.22
N GLN A 25 2.89 9.54 10.74
CA GLN A 25 3.49 9.89 12.03
C GLN A 25 2.82 9.17 13.21
N GLN A 26 1.50 8.95 13.17
CA GLN A 26 0.78 8.18 14.18
C GLN A 26 1.20 6.71 14.13
N MET A 27 1.27 6.10 12.93
CA MET A 27 1.78 4.73 12.78
C MET A 27 3.24 4.62 13.23
N MET A 28 4.10 5.61 12.96
CA MET A 28 5.48 5.61 13.46
C MET A 28 5.56 5.73 14.99
N GLN A 29 4.60 6.43 15.60
CA GLN A 29 4.49 6.55 17.06
C GLN A 29 3.84 5.33 17.71
N ASP A 30 3.23 4.45 16.92
CA ASP A 30 2.61 3.23 17.42
C ASP A 30 3.66 2.29 18.05
N PRO A 31 3.45 1.83 19.29
CA PRO A 31 4.42 1.00 19.99
C PRO A 31 4.63 -0.37 19.36
N ALA A 32 3.63 -0.94 18.69
CA ALA A 32 3.76 -2.20 17.97
C ALA A 32 4.63 -2.01 16.71
N PHE A 33 4.41 -0.92 15.98
CA PHE A 33 5.27 -0.54 14.86
C PHE A 33 6.71 -0.29 15.31
N GLN A 34 6.92 0.45 16.40
CA GLN A 34 8.26 0.67 16.96
C GLN A 34 8.95 -0.62 17.39
N ALA A 35 8.21 -1.56 18.00
CA ALA A 35 8.76 -2.85 18.39
C ALA A 35 9.19 -3.67 17.16
N GLN A 36 8.37 -3.69 16.11
CA GLN A 36 8.68 -4.36 14.85
C GLN A 36 9.86 -3.69 14.13
N MET A 37 9.89 -2.36 14.10
CA MET A 37 11.00 -1.59 13.53
C MET A 37 12.29 -1.84 14.30
N LYS A 38 12.28 -1.84 15.63
CA LYS A 38 13.45 -2.19 16.45
C LYS A 38 13.94 -3.61 16.17
N LYS A 39 13.02 -4.58 16.05
CA LYS A 39 13.36 -5.98 15.71
C LYS A 39 13.99 -6.08 14.32
N MET A 40 13.45 -5.34 13.34
CA MET A 40 14.01 -5.26 12.00
C MET A 40 15.38 -4.57 12.00
N MET A 41 15.51 -3.44 12.69
CA MET A 41 16.77 -2.68 12.80
C MET A 41 17.87 -3.45 13.53
N GLY A 42 17.48 -4.29 14.49
CA GLY A 42 18.38 -5.22 15.18
C GLY A 42 18.80 -6.41 14.33
N SER A 43 18.17 -6.65 13.18
CA SER A 43 18.53 -7.76 12.30
C SER A 43 19.88 -7.49 11.61
N ASN A 44 20.69 -8.54 11.48
CA ASN A 44 21.98 -8.47 10.76
C ASN A 44 21.83 -8.00 9.31
N GLY A 45 20.71 -8.31 8.66
CA GLY A 45 20.41 -7.87 7.31
C GLY A 45 20.26 -6.34 7.23
N PHE A 46 19.48 -5.77 8.14
CA PHE A 46 19.29 -4.33 8.20
C PHE A 46 20.57 -3.58 8.58
N GLN A 47 21.33 -4.07 9.57
CA GLN A 47 22.58 -3.42 9.98
C GLN A 47 23.63 -3.40 8.85
N LYS A 48 23.74 -4.50 8.10
CA LYS A 48 24.61 -4.58 6.91
C LYS A 48 24.14 -3.61 5.82
N ALA A 49 22.84 -3.59 5.54
CA ALA A 49 22.26 -2.66 4.57
C ALA A 49 22.52 -1.21 4.99
N MET A 50 22.24 -0.85 6.24
CA MET A 50 22.44 0.49 6.76
C MET A 50 23.90 0.92 6.72
N THR A 51 24.84 0.03 7.04
CA THR A 51 26.27 0.31 6.96
C THR A 51 26.71 0.53 5.52
N LYS A 52 26.21 -0.29 4.58
CA LYS A 52 26.47 -0.14 3.15
C LYS A 52 25.90 1.17 2.61
N THR A 53 24.64 1.46 2.91
CA THR A 53 23.97 2.70 2.53
C THR A 53 24.68 3.90 3.12
N LYS A 54 25.10 3.86 4.39
CA LYS A 54 25.87 4.94 5.02
C LYS A 54 27.19 5.19 4.30
N LYS A 55 27.88 4.13 3.87
CA LYS A 55 29.11 4.25 3.08
C LYS A 55 28.84 4.82 1.68
N GLU A 56 27.77 4.40 1.03
CA GLU A 56 27.36 4.90 -0.29
C GLU A 56 26.86 6.36 -0.23
N MET A 57 26.24 6.78 0.87
CA MET A 57 25.81 8.17 1.10
C MET A 57 26.95 9.11 1.50
N GLN A 58 28.10 8.58 1.92
CA GLN A 58 29.30 9.38 2.16
C GLN A 58 30.02 9.74 0.86
N ASP A 59 29.74 9.03 -0.25
CA ASP A 59 30.27 9.34 -1.57
C ASP A 59 29.35 10.37 -2.27
N PRO A 60 29.74 11.65 -2.38
CA PRO A 60 28.89 12.70 -2.95
C PRO A 60 28.55 12.46 -4.42
N GLU A 61 29.40 11.74 -5.17
CA GLU A 61 29.10 11.34 -6.55
C GLU A 61 27.97 10.31 -6.62
N LYS A 62 27.99 9.30 -5.73
CA LYS A 62 26.94 8.29 -5.67
C LYS A 62 25.63 8.87 -5.18
N VAL A 63 25.67 9.80 -4.24
CA VAL A 63 24.48 10.55 -3.80
C VAL A 63 23.87 11.29 -4.99
N LYS A 64 24.66 12.03 -5.77
CA LYS A 64 24.16 12.74 -6.96
C LYS A 64 23.57 11.81 -8.01
N ASP A 65 24.21 10.68 -8.28
CA ASP A 65 23.68 9.68 -9.21
C ASP A 65 22.36 9.07 -8.71
N MET A 66 22.28 8.82 -7.40
CA MET A 66 21.06 8.32 -6.77
C MET A 66 19.95 9.37 -6.79
N GLU A 67 20.24 10.63 -6.48
CA GLU A 67 19.28 11.73 -6.58
C GLU A 67 18.80 11.93 -8.01
N LYS A 68 19.68 11.82 -9.00
CA LYS A 68 19.30 11.94 -10.41
C LYS A 68 18.39 10.80 -10.84
N LYS A 69 18.74 9.55 -10.48
CA LYS A 69 17.89 8.38 -10.73
C LYS A 69 16.55 8.47 -10.00
N ALA A 70 16.56 8.95 -8.76
CA ALA A 70 15.33 9.16 -7.99
C ALA A 70 14.45 10.21 -8.68
N LYS A 71 15.00 11.37 -9.05
CA LYS A 71 14.27 12.41 -9.78
C LYS A 71 13.66 11.89 -11.08
N GLN A 72 14.45 11.16 -11.88
CA GLN A 72 13.95 10.55 -13.12
C GLN A 72 12.84 9.54 -12.85
N ALA A 73 12.98 8.69 -11.83
CA ALA A 73 11.96 7.75 -11.43
C ALA A 73 10.67 8.44 -10.95
N ILE A 74 10.79 9.55 -10.22
CA ILE A 74 9.64 10.35 -9.76
C ILE A 74 8.94 11.02 -10.95
N GLU A 75 9.71 11.58 -11.89
CA GLU A 75 9.16 12.22 -13.10
C GLU A 75 8.42 11.21 -13.97
N GLU A 76 9.04 10.06 -14.27
CA GLU A 76 8.40 8.95 -15.00
C GLU A 76 7.16 8.43 -14.25
N GLY A 77 7.24 8.26 -12.92
CA GLY A 77 6.13 7.82 -12.10
C GLY A 77 4.96 8.80 -12.08
N ASN A 78 5.23 10.11 -12.05
CA ASN A 78 4.21 11.16 -12.13
C ASN A 78 3.50 11.16 -13.49
N GLU A 79 4.25 11.04 -14.60
CA GLU A 79 3.63 10.94 -15.92
C GLU A 79 2.72 9.71 -16.05
N GLU A 80 3.13 8.57 -15.47
CA GLU A 80 2.32 7.36 -15.45
C GLU A 80 1.06 7.55 -14.58
N LEU A 81 1.19 8.18 -13.40
CA LEU A 81 0.04 8.49 -12.54
C LEU A 81 -0.97 9.40 -13.23
N GLU A 82 -0.52 10.46 -13.92
CA GLU A 82 -1.41 11.34 -14.68
C GLU A 82 -2.14 10.61 -15.80
N LYS A 83 -1.44 9.73 -16.53
CA LYS A 83 -2.06 8.87 -17.57
C LYS A 83 -3.10 7.94 -16.96
N LEU A 84 -2.79 7.30 -15.83
CA LEU A 84 -3.72 6.44 -15.10
C LEU A 84 -4.93 7.20 -14.57
N GLU A 85 -4.74 8.38 -13.97
CA GLU A 85 -5.82 9.25 -13.50
C GLU A 85 -6.73 9.66 -14.67
N LYS A 86 -6.16 10.00 -15.83
CA LYS A 86 -6.94 10.34 -17.02
C LYS A 86 -7.76 9.16 -17.54
N ILE A 87 -7.15 7.97 -17.65
CA ILE A 87 -7.86 6.75 -18.05
C ILE A 87 -8.98 6.43 -17.06
N ARG A 88 -8.72 6.55 -15.75
CA ARG A 88 -9.70 6.31 -14.70
C ARG A 88 -10.86 7.30 -14.78
N LYS A 89 -10.59 8.56 -15.08
CA LYS A 89 -11.62 9.59 -15.25
C LYS A 89 -12.47 9.32 -16.49
N GLU A 90 -11.86 8.98 -17.63
CA GLU A 90 -12.58 8.61 -18.85
C GLU A 90 -13.43 7.34 -18.67
N GLN A 91 -12.92 6.35 -17.93
CA GLN A 91 -13.68 5.15 -17.59
C GLN A 91 -14.81 5.43 -16.60
N ALA A 92 -14.60 6.27 -15.59
CA ALA A 92 -15.63 6.69 -14.65
C ALA A 92 -16.72 7.50 -15.35
N GLU A 93 -16.36 8.36 -16.31
CA GLU A 93 -17.31 9.15 -17.09
C GLU A 93 -18.12 8.27 -18.06
N LYS A 94 -17.48 7.29 -18.71
CA LYS A 94 -18.19 6.27 -19.52
C LYS A 94 -19.11 5.39 -18.69
N ALA A 95 -18.66 4.92 -17.51
CA ALA A 95 -19.49 4.13 -16.60
C ALA A 95 -20.66 4.95 -16.03
N ALA A 96 -20.47 6.25 -15.76
CA ALA A 96 -21.53 7.16 -15.33
C ALA A 96 -22.56 7.43 -16.45
N LEU A 97 -22.13 7.44 -17.72
CA LEU A 97 -23.00 7.53 -18.89
C LEU A 97 -23.78 6.23 -19.12
N GLU A 98 -23.16 5.05 -18.99
CA GLU A 98 -23.87 3.75 -19.07
C GLU A 98 -24.85 3.53 -17.91
N SER A 99 -24.56 4.06 -16.72
CA SER A 99 -25.45 3.97 -15.56
C SER A 99 -26.69 4.89 -15.64
N LYS A 100 -26.73 5.81 -16.62
CA LYS A 100 -27.89 6.70 -16.86
C LYS A 100 -28.92 6.13 -17.83
N ASP A 101 -28.60 5.05 -18.55
CA ASP A 101 -29.49 4.43 -19.55
C ASP A 101 -30.27 3.22 -19.01
N LYS A 102 -29.88 2.66 -17.85
CA LYS A 102 -30.70 1.69 -17.11
C LYS A 102 -31.44 2.42 -15.99
N GLY A 103 -32.70 2.75 -16.28
CA GLY A 103 -33.63 3.34 -15.31
C GLY A 103 -33.82 2.49 -14.05
N PRO A 104 -34.47 3.04 -13.02
CA PRO A 104 -34.66 2.36 -11.74
C PRO A 104 -35.67 1.21 -11.93
N GLU A 105 -35.19 -0.02 -12.09
CA GLU A 105 -36.02 -1.20 -11.82
C GLU A 105 -36.21 -1.33 -10.31
N GLU A 106 -37.26 -0.67 -9.84
CA GLU A 106 -38.32 -1.24 -9.01
C GLU A 106 -37.95 -2.55 -8.30
N LYS A 107 -37.51 -2.44 -7.04
CA LYS A 107 -37.74 -3.48 -6.04
C LYS A 107 -38.67 -2.91 -4.98
N ALA A 108 -39.95 -2.91 -5.31
CA ALA A 108 -41.03 -2.87 -4.34
C ALA A 108 -41.45 -4.31 -4.00
N ASP A 109 -41.48 -4.56 -2.69
CA ASP A 109 -42.33 -5.51 -1.97
C ASP A 109 -42.17 -7.03 -2.13
N GLY A 110 -42.04 -7.69 -0.98
CA GLY A 110 -41.91 -9.15 -0.86
C GLY A 110 -41.62 -9.60 0.57
N ASP A 111 -42.56 -9.28 1.45
CA ASP A 111 -42.72 -9.58 2.87
C ASP A 111 -42.49 -11.05 3.30
N ASP A 112 -42.14 -11.21 4.59
CA ASP A 112 -42.44 -12.33 5.49
C ASP A 112 -41.77 -13.72 5.28
N ARG A 113 -40.75 -14.03 6.10
CA ARG A 113 -40.94 -14.97 7.23
C ARG A 113 -39.74 -15.04 8.19
N THR A 114 -40.14 -14.90 9.44
CA THR A 114 -39.53 -15.02 10.76
C THR A 114 -38.80 -16.32 11.11
N ASP A 115 -37.95 -16.20 12.13
CA ASP A 115 -37.39 -17.21 13.06
C ASP A 115 -36.37 -18.21 12.46
N ASP A 116 -35.15 -18.40 12.99
CA ASP A 116 -34.80 -18.71 14.38
C ASP A 116 -33.28 -18.44 14.64
N LYS A 117 -32.95 -17.98 15.85
CA LYS A 117 -31.59 -17.90 16.46
C LYS A 117 -31.14 -19.34 16.89
N PRO A 118 -29.96 -19.65 17.48
CA PRO A 118 -28.87 -18.80 18.01
C PRO A 118 -27.42 -19.31 17.73
N ALA A 119 -26.47 -18.62 18.37
CA ALA A 119 -25.01 -18.76 18.38
C ALA A 119 -24.42 -20.11 18.87
N ALA A 120 -23.20 -20.43 18.40
CA ALA A 120 -22.18 -21.30 19.02
C ALA A 120 -20.86 -21.22 18.19
N THR A 121 -19.80 -20.55 18.69
CA THR A 121 -18.52 -21.09 19.23
C THR A 121 -17.49 -21.61 18.22
N GLU A 122 -16.30 -20.98 18.30
CA GLU A 122 -14.92 -21.51 18.25
C GLU A 122 -14.54 -22.67 17.31
N GLU A 123 -13.45 -22.45 16.55
CA GLU A 123 -12.37 -23.38 16.11
C GLU A 123 -11.72 -22.75 14.85
N ASP A 124 -10.67 -21.94 14.98
CA ASP A 124 -9.24 -22.33 15.01
C ASP A 124 -8.90 -23.46 14.01
N GLU A 125 -8.99 -23.18 12.71
CA GLU A 125 -8.30 -23.96 11.67
C GLU A 125 -7.07 -23.20 11.19
N VAL A 126 -6.01 -23.26 11.99
CA VAL A 126 -4.64 -23.07 11.49
C VAL A 126 -4.31 -24.31 10.64
N PRO A 127 -3.98 -24.18 9.34
CA PRO A 127 -3.64 -25.34 8.53
C PRO A 127 -2.35 -25.99 9.03
N ASP A 128 -2.45 -27.28 9.32
CA ASP A 128 -1.42 -28.22 9.77
C ASP A 128 -0.15 -28.11 8.90
N ILE A 129 0.93 -27.55 9.46
CA ILE A 129 2.24 -27.51 8.81
C ILE A 129 2.96 -28.81 9.19
N PRO A 130 3.23 -29.72 8.25
CA PRO A 130 3.94 -30.95 8.56
C PRO A 130 5.36 -30.64 9.04
N SER A 131 5.69 -31.20 10.20
CA SER A 131 6.98 -31.11 10.87
C SER A 131 8.10 -31.61 9.95
N LEU A 132 8.90 -30.69 9.39
CA LEU A 132 10.13 -31.07 8.69
C LEU A 132 11.17 -31.49 9.73
N ASN A 133 11.21 -32.79 9.95
CA ASN A 133 12.23 -33.51 10.71
C ASN A 133 13.63 -33.15 10.15
N LEU A 134 14.45 -32.47 10.96
CA LEU A 134 15.88 -32.37 10.73
C LEU A 134 16.51 -33.73 11.01
N ASN A 135 17.23 -34.26 10.02
CA ASN A 135 18.28 -35.25 10.22
C ASN A 135 19.52 -34.82 9.45
#